data_AF-A0A523LKL1-F1
#
_entry.id   AF-A0A523LKL1-F1
#
_cell.length_a   1.000
_cell.length_b   1.000
_cell.length_c   1.000
_cell.angle_alpha   90.00
_cell.angle_beta   90.00
_cell.angle_gamma   90.00
#
_symmetry.space_group_name_H-M   'P 1'
#
loop_
_entity.id
_entity.type
_entity.pdbx_description
1 polymer ?
#
loop_
_entity_poly.entity_id
_entity_poly.type
_entity_poly.pdbx_seq_one_letter_code
_entity_poly.pdbx_strand_id
1 'polypeptide(L)'
;MALQNFGPKASAAEVAAATLQDGAAVVSDLVSTGLAETIAGELRDNFDKHGYRSKREFAGFKTNRCHHVLEEAPSSIALIEHDMVMDVADVVPGSHRHITMGEQVDLSRCEQAVMSKGSVLFYLGSTMHGAGANSSDEARMGVITVYSLGWLRQEANQYLNIPFELARTYDKRMRCLLGYTTHDIKGDRLGKYYGSDTSFIDKDSYARNYRPCRPEPKGEE
;
A
#
# COMPACT_ATOMS: atom_id res chain seq x y z
N MET A 1 -17.79 -15.52 2.39
CA MET A 1 -18.40 -14.41 3.16
C MET A 1 -18.46 -13.21 2.24
N ALA A 2 -19.51 -12.39 2.33
CA ALA A 2 -19.63 -11.20 1.49
C ALA A 2 -18.65 -10.13 1.95
N LEU A 3 -18.04 -9.43 1.00
CA LEU A 3 -17.10 -8.33 1.27
C LEU A 3 -17.82 -7.15 1.96
N GLN A 4 -17.31 -6.70 3.10
CA GLN A 4 -17.89 -5.56 3.80
C GLN A 4 -17.58 -4.25 3.07
N ASN A 5 -18.60 -3.39 2.96
CA ASN A 5 -18.52 -2.09 2.28
C ASN A 5 -18.88 -0.96 3.25
N PHE A 6 -18.04 0.07 3.27
CA PHE A 6 -18.14 1.22 4.14
C PHE A 6 -18.27 2.51 3.31
N GLY A 7 -18.98 3.50 3.84
CA GLY A 7 -18.96 4.85 3.27
C GLY A 7 -17.70 5.62 3.67
N PRO A 8 -17.42 6.78 3.05
CA PRO A 8 -16.19 7.55 3.27
C PRO A 8 -16.08 8.15 4.68
N LYS A 9 -17.16 8.11 5.47
CA LYS A 9 -17.22 8.60 6.86
C LYS A 9 -17.08 7.49 7.92
N ALA A 10 -16.88 6.24 7.51
CA ALA A 10 -16.61 5.17 8.47
C ALA A 10 -15.34 5.47 9.28
N SER A 11 -15.23 4.91 10.49
CA SER A 11 -14.00 5.05 11.25
C SER A 11 -12.94 4.05 10.76
N ALA A 12 -11.67 4.43 10.85
CA ALA A 12 -10.57 3.54 10.50
C ALA A 12 -10.55 2.26 11.36
N ALA A 13 -10.98 2.35 12.63
CA ALA A 13 -11.07 1.20 13.52
C ALA A 13 -12.09 0.16 13.04
N GLU A 14 -13.26 0.59 12.54
CA GLU A 14 -14.28 -0.30 11.99
C GLU A 14 -13.78 -0.99 10.71
N VAL A 15 -13.17 -0.23 9.80
CA VAL A 15 -12.62 -0.76 8.54
C VAL A 15 -11.50 -1.75 8.81
N ALA A 16 -10.61 -1.44 9.77
CA ALA A 16 -9.53 -2.33 10.16
C ALA A 16 -10.04 -3.60 10.83
N ALA A 17 -11.04 -3.51 11.71
CA ALA A 17 -11.67 -4.67 12.34
C ALA A 17 -12.30 -5.60 11.30
N ALA A 18 -13.04 -5.06 10.33
CA ALA A 18 -13.60 -5.83 9.21
C ALA A 18 -12.50 -6.46 8.35
N THR A 19 -11.44 -5.72 8.04
CA THR A 19 -10.30 -6.23 7.26
C THR A 19 -9.59 -7.37 7.99
N LEU A 20 -9.44 -7.28 9.32
CA LEU A 20 -8.85 -8.35 10.14
C LEU A 20 -9.76 -9.58 10.22
N GLN A 21 -11.07 -9.39 10.27
CA GLN A 21 -12.06 -10.46 10.37
C GLN A 21 -12.20 -11.23 9.05
N ASP A 22 -12.36 -10.50 7.94
CA ASP A 22 -12.73 -11.08 6.64
C ASP A 22 -11.57 -11.13 5.64
N GLY A 23 -10.41 -10.58 6.02
CA GLY A 23 -9.24 -10.46 5.15
C GLY A 23 -9.28 -9.28 4.19
N ALA A 24 -10.43 -8.62 4.01
CA ALA A 24 -10.58 -7.45 3.16
C ALA A 24 -11.83 -6.62 3.51
N ALA A 25 -11.80 -5.33 3.18
CA ALA A 25 -12.94 -4.41 3.27
C ALA A 25 -12.84 -3.30 2.21
N VAL A 26 -13.97 -2.79 1.74
CA VAL A 26 -14.03 -1.67 0.78
C VAL A 26 -14.51 -0.41 1.47
N VAL A 27 -13.88 0.71 1.17
CA VAL A 27 -14.38 2.04 1.51
C VAL A 27 -14.73 2.76 0.21
N SER A 28 -16.01 3.05 0.02
CA SER A 28 -16.53 3.73 -1.16
C SER A 28 -16.20 5.21 -1.15
N ASP A 29 -15.92 5.76 -2.33
CA ASP A 29 -15.70 7.19 -2.57
C ASP A 29 -14.68 7.83 -1.61
N LEU A 30 -13.64 7.07 -1.23
CA LEU A 30 -12.62 7.50 -0.29
C LEU A 30 -11.73 8.60 -0.88
N VAL A 31 -11.42 8.51 -2.17
CA VAL A 31 -10.66 9.52 -2.91
C VAL A 31 -11.49 10.10 -4.03
N SER A 32 -11.21 11.36 -4.40
CA SER A 32 -11.96 12.01 -5.48
C SER A 32 -11.72 11.33 -6.83
N THR A 33 -12.77 11.29 -7.65
CA THR A 33 -12.67 10.78 -9.03
C THR A 33 -11.67 11.59 -9.85
N GLY A 34 -11.57 12.90 -9.62
CA GLY A 34 -10.60 13.78 -10.25
C GLY A 34 -9.15 13.40 -9.93
N LEU A 35 -8.83 13.08 -8.67
CA LEU A 35 -7.49 12.58 -8.31
C LEU A 35 -7.18 11.25 -9.02
N ALA A 36 -8.15 10.33 -9.05
CA ALA A 36 -7.98 9.06 -9.75
C ALA A 36 -7.75 9.25 -11.26
N GLU A 37 -8.41 10.25 -11.87
CA GLU A 37 -8.21 10.60 -13.28
C GLU A 37 -6.86 11.26 -13.54
N THR A 38 -6.41 12.16 -12.66
CA THR A 38 -5.07 12.75 -12.73
C THR A 38 -4.00 11.66 -12.72
N ILE A 39 -4.05 10.75 -11.74
CA ILE A 39 -3.08 9.65 -11.62
C ILE A 39 -3.12 8.74 -12.86
N ALA A 40 -4.32 8.40 -13.35
CA ALA A 40 -4.45 7.59 -14.56
C ALA A 40 -3.87 8.27 -15.80
N GLY A 41 -4.03 9.59 -15.91
CA GLY A 41 -3.44 10.41 -16.97
C GLY A 41 -1.92 10.46 -16.89
N GLU A 42 -1.36 10.69 -15.69
CA GLU A 42 0.09 10.69 -15.46
C GLU A 42 0.74 9.35 -15.86
N LEU A 43 0.10 8.21 -15.53
CA LEU A 43 0.61 6.88 -15.86
C LEU A 43 0.44 6.47 -17.34
N ARG A 44 -0.36 7.19 -18.13
CA ARG A 44 -0.74 6.78 -19.49
C ARG A 44 0.47 6.60 -20.39
N ASP A 45 1.37 7.58 -20.35
CA ASP A 45 2.58 7.62 -21.18
C ASP A 45 3.52 6.44 -20.87
N ASN A 46 3.69 6.12 -19.58
CA ASN A 46 4.44 4.96 -19.14
C ASN A 46 3.82 3.65 -19.64
N PHE A 47 2.50 3.50 -19.54
CA PHE A 47 1.82 2.30 -20.03
C PHE A 47 1.93 2.13 -21.54
N ASP A 48 1.81 3.21 -22.31
CA ASP A 48 1.96 3.17 -23.77
C ASP A 48 3.37 2.79 -24.20
N LYS A 49 4.39 3.36 -23.54
CA LYS A 49 5.80 3.15 -23.91
C LYS A 49 6.41 1.90 -23.31
N HIS A 50 5.97 1.46 -22.14
CA HIS A 50 6.66 0.46 -21.32
C HIS A 50 5.77 -0.67 -20.82
N GLY A 51 4.45 -0.61 -21.02
CA GLY A 51 3.50 -1.63 -20.54
C GLY A 51 3.86 -3.05 -21.01
N TYR A 52 4.43 -3.19 -22.21
CA TYR A 52 4.86 -4.47 -22.76
C TYR A 52 5.90 -5.20 -21.89
N ARG A 53 6.71 -4.47 -21.11
CA ARG A 53 7.78 -5.04 -20.26
C ARG A 53 7.22 -5.92 -19.14
N SER A 54 5.96 -5.73 -18.79
CA SER A 54 5.31 -6.49 -17.72
C SER A 54 4.77 -7.86 -18.17
N LYS A 55 4.71 -8.14 -19.48
CA LYS A 55 4.10 -9.36 -20.04
C LYS A 55 4.94 -10.60 -19.77
N ARG A 56 4.38 -11.55 -19.02
CA ARG A 56 5.00 -12.84 -18.63
C ARG A 56 3.94 -13.78 -18.07
N GLU A 57 4.28 -15.05 -17.86
CA GLU A 57 3.36 -16.05 -17.32
C GLU A 57 2.68 -15.60 -16.03
N PHE A 58 3.44 -15.06 -15.08
CA PHE A 58 2.90 -14.60 -13.80
C PHE A 58 1.96 -13.39 -13.94
N ALA A 59 2.32 -12.40 -14.77
CA ALA A 59 1.57 -11.15 -14.86
C ALA A 59 0.44 -11.19 -15.89
N GLY A 60 0.47 -12.17 -16.80
CA GLY A 60 -0.39 -12.23 -17.98
C GLY A 60 0.16 -11.41 -19.15
N PHE A 61 -0.36 -11.68 -20.34
CA PHE A 61 0.05 -10.99 -21.58
C PHE A 61 -0.87 -9.83 -21.97
N LYS A 62 -1.98 -9.65 -21.23
CA LYS A 62 -2.99 -8.60 -21.42
C LYS A 62 -3.03 -7.58 -20.26
N THR A 63 -2.06 -7.66 -19.35
CA THR A 63 -1.97 -6.77 -18.19
C THR A 63 -0.70 -5.95 -18.31
N ASN A 64 -0.82 -4.64 -18.19
CA ASN A 64 0.31 -3.73 -18.09
C ASN A 64 0.57 -3.39 -16.61
N ARG A 65 1.83 -3.28 -16.20
CA ARG A 65 2.23 -2.87 -14.84
C ARG A 65 3.29 -1.77 -14.88
N CYS A 66 3.12 -0.78 -14.01
CA CYS A 66 4.12 0.24 -13.68
C CYS A 66 4.52 0.03 -12.22
N HIS A 67 5.82 -0.13 -11.94
CA HIS A 67 6.33 -0.41 -10.59
C HIS A 67 6.94 0.83 -9.90
N HIS A 68 7.15 1.93 -10.64
CA HIS A 68 7.69 3.21 -10.15
C HIS A 68 6.61 4.30 -10.21
N VAL A 69 5.46 4.01 -9.60
CA VAL A 69 4.24 4.84 -9.67
C VAL A 69 4.49 6.27 -9.18
N LEU A 70 5.27 6.47 -8.11
CA LEU A 70 5.53 7.82 -7.60
C LEU A 70 6.42 8.68 -8.50
N GLU A 71 7.27 8.05 -9.30
CA GLU A 71 8.08 8.75 -10.30
C GLU A 71 7.22 9.19 -11.49
N GLU A 72 6.35 8.30 -11.96
CA GLU A 72 5.52 8.53 -13.16
C GLU A 72 4.25 9.33 -12.86
N ALA A 73 3.71 9.18 -11.66
CA ALA A 73 2.50 9.81 -11.18
C ALA A 73 2.69 10.37 -9.76
N PRO A 74 3.36 11.52 -9.61
CA PRO A 74 3.61 12.13 -8.31
C PRO A 74 2.33 12.42 -7.53
N SER A 75 1.18 12.63 -8.21
CA SER A 75 -0.12 12.85 -7.58
C SER A 75 -0.60 11.63 -6.78
N SER A 76 -0.07 10.44 -7.05
CA SER A 76 -0.38 9.21 -6.28
C SER A 76 0.07 9.24 -4.83
N ILE A 77 0.93 10.20 -4.44
CA ILE A 77 1.32 10.44 -3.06
C ILE A 77 0.12 10.66 -2.14
N ALA A 78 -0.94 11.31 -2.66
CA ALA A 78 -2.16 11.57 -1.92
C ALA A 78 -2.94 10.29 -1.55
N LEU A 79 -2.72 9.17 -2.25
CA LEU A 79 -3.28 7.87 -1.87
C LEU A 79 -2.53 7.25 -0.70
N ILE A 80 -1.21 7.48 -0.64
CA ILE A 80 -0.33 6.92 0.40
C ILE A 80 -0.51 7.70 1.70
N GLU A 81 -0.60 9.02 1.60
CA GLU A 81 -0.73 9.92 2.77
C GLU A 81 -2.16 10.01 3.32
N HIS A 82 -3.14 9.38 2.67
CA HIS A 82 -4.54 9.49 3.07
C HIS A 82 -4.76 8.98 4.51
N ASP A 83 -5.36 9.79 5.38
CA ASP A 83 -5.51 9.48 6.82
C ASP A 83 -6.19 8.13 7.05
N MET A 84 -7.33 7.86 6.42
CA MET A 84 -7.98 6.53 6.48
C MET A 84 -7.05 5.37 6.10
N VAL A 85 -6.23 5.55 5.06
CA VAL A 85 -5.33 4.50 4.59
C VAL A 85 -4.26 4.23 5.63
N MET A 86 -3.68 5.30 6.16
CA MET A 86 -2.65 5.23 7.18
C MET A 86 -3.18 4.68 8.51
N ASP A 87 -4.34 5.15 8.96
CA ASP A 87 -4.96 4.73 10.21
C ASP A 87 -5.36 3.25 10.17
N VAL A 88 -5.90 2.76 9.05
CA VAL A 88 -6.18 1.33 8.87
C VAL A 88 -4.87 0.54 8.88
N ALA A 89 -3.84 0.98 8.16
CA ALA A 89 -2.54 0.29 8.12
C ALA A 89 -1.87 0.20 9.50
N ASP A 90 -2.01 1.23 10.34
CA ASP A 90 -1.47 1.28 11.70
C ASP A 90 -2.22 0.33 12.67
N VAL A 91 -3.50 0.00 12.41
CA VAL A 91 -4.32 -0.91 13.23
C VAL A 91 -4.16 -2.38 12.85
N VAL A 92 -3.61 -2.68 11.67
CA VAL A 92 -3.44 -4.06 11.15
C VAL A 92 -2.06 -4.72 11.48
N PRO A 93 -1.41 -4.55 12.65
CA PRO A 93 -0.33 -5.46 13.07
C PRO A 93 -0.86 -6.87 13.38
N GLY A 94 -0.29 -7.91 12.75
CA GLY A 94 -0.49 -9.30 13.19
C GLY A 94 -1.35 -10.21 12.29
N SER A 95 -1.65 -9.81 11.05
CA SER A 95 -2.48 -10.56 10.08
C SER A 95 -1.91 -11.88 9.53
N HIS A 96 -0.67 -12.25 9.89
CA HIS A 96 0.03 -13.48 9.45
C HIS A 96 -0.64 -14.84 9.79
N ARG A 97 -1.86 -14.88 10.34
CA ARG A 97 -2.38 -16.09 11.01
C ARG A 97 -2.91 -17.18 10.09
N HIS A 98 -3.18 -16.93 8.82
CA HIS A 98 -3.75 -17.95 7.94
C HIS A 98 -3.20 -17.87 6.51
N ILE A 99 -2.01 -18.43 6.29
CA ILE A 99 -1.65 -19.03 4.99
C ILE A 99 -0.99 -20.38 5.28
N THR A 100 -1.60 -21.45 4.79
CA THR A 100 -0.88 -22.71 4.54
C THR A 100 -0.48 -22.70 3.07
N MET A 101 0.81 -22.58 2.79
CA MET A 101 1.29 -22.58 1.41
C MET A 101 1.07 -23.97 0.78
N GLY A 102 0.38 -24.02 -0.37
CA GLY A 102 0.18 -25.25 -1.14
C GLY A 102 -1.20 -25.92 -1.05
N GLU A 103 -2.16 -25.33 -0.34
CA GLU A 103 -3.55 -25.81 -0.39
C GLU A 103 -4.21 -25.47 -1.74
N GLN A 104 -5.01 -26.40 -2.27
CA GLN A 104 -5.86 -26.12 -3.43
C GLN A 104 -6.98 -25.17 -3.00
N VAL A 105 -7.05 -24.02 -3.65
CA VAL A 105 -8.09 -23.02 -3.39
C VAL A 105 -9.30 -23.31 -4.25
N ASP A 106 -10.46 -23.46 -3.61
CA ASP A 106 -11.76 -23.51 -4.28
C ASP A 106 -12.11 -22.11 -4.83
N LEU A 107 -11.82 -21.89 -6.12
CA LEU A 107 -12.10 -20.62 -6.80
C LEU A 107 -13.60 -20.34 -7.00
N SER A 108 -14.49 -21.33 -6.75
CA SER A 108 -15.95 -21.11 -6.83
C SER A 108 -16.47 -20.14 -5.76
N ARG A 109 -15.66 -19.89 -4.73
CA ARG A 109 -15.94 -18.97 -3.62
C ARG A 109 -15.27 -17.60 -3.77
N CYS A 110 -14.71 -17.31 -4.95
CA CYS A 110 -14.07 -16.03 -5.22
C CYS A 110 -15.12 -14.92 -5.33
N GLU A 111 -14.96 -13.88 -4.52
CA GLU A 111 -15.81 -12.68 -4.54
C GLU A 111 -15.13 -11.56 -5.32
N GLN A 112 -15.89 -10.85 -6.16
CA GLN A 112 -15.38 -9.68 -6.86
C GLN A 112 -15.48 -8.44 -5.97
N ALA A 113 -14.37 -7.72 -5.80
CA ALA A 113 -14.37 -6.38 -5.21
C ALA A 113 -14.93 -5.36 -6.22
N VAL A 114 -16.26 -5.33 -6.36
CA VAL A 114 -16.98 -4.38 -7.19
C VAL A 114 -17.05 -3.04 -6.47
N MET A 115 -16.49 -1.99 -7.07
CA MET A 115 -16.43 -0.66 -6.46
C MET A 115 -16.33 0.44 -7.51
N SER A 116 -16.85 1.63 -7.19
CA SER A 116 -16.78 2.82 -8.04
C SER A 116 -15.35 3.37 -8.11
N LYS A 117 -15.03 4.15 -9.15
CA LYS A 117 -13.80 4.96 -9.20
C LYS A 117 -13.75 5.85 -7.96
N GLY A 118 -12.61 5.88 -7.27
CA GLY A 118 -12.45 6.61 -6.01
C GLY A 118 -12.66 5.75 -4.75
N SER A 119 -13.23 4.55 -4.90
CA SER A 119 -13.26 3.56 -3.82
C SER A 119 -11.91 2.90 -3.62
N VAL A 120 -11.64 2.46 -2.39
CA VAL A 120 -10.40 1.78 -2.00
C VAL A 120 -10.71 0.43 -1.37
N LEU A 121 -10.00 -0.60 -1.82
CA LEU A 121 -10.02 -1.94 -1.21
C LEU A 121 -8.82 -2.06 -0.25
N PHE A 122 -9.12 -2.33 1.01
CA PHE A 122 -8.17 -2.78 2.01
C PHE A 122 -8.15 -4.31 2.01
N TYR A 123 -6.96 -4.91 2.01
CA TYR A 123 -6.83 -6.36 2.12
C TYR A 123 -5.52 -6.74 2.82
N LEU A 124 -5.53 -7.86 3.52
CA LEU A 124 -4.36 -8.42 4.18
C LEU A 124 -3.44 -9.09 3.14
N GLY A 125 -2.13 -8.99 3.34
CA GLY A 125 -1.17 -9.78 2.54
C GLY A 125 -1.37 -11.30 2.66
N SER A 126 -2.09 -11.75 3.70
CA SER A 126 -2.50 -13.15 3.90
C SER A 126 -3.77 -13.55 3.14
N THR A 127 -4.51 -12.59 2.58
CA THR A 127 -5.77 -12.86 1.87
C THR A 127 -5.49 -13.39 0.48
N MET A 128 -6.07 -14.53 0.11
CA MET A 128 -5.99 -15.03 -1.26
C MET A 128 -6.72 -14.06 -2.20
N HIS A 129 -6.00 -13.50 -3.17
CA HIS A 129 -6.52 -12.52 -4.11
C HIS A 129 -5.85 -12.65 -5.48
N GLY A 130 -6.47 -12.08 -6.50
CA GLY A 130 -5.95 -12.04 -7.85
C GLY A 130 -6.74 -11.07 -8.72
N ALA A 131 -6.13 -10.63 -9.82
CA ALA A 131 -6.86 -9.85 -10.81
C ALA A 131 -7.89 -10.75 -11.52
N GLY A 132 -9.15 -10.30 -11.56
CA GLY A 132 -10.22 -10.98 -12.28
C GLY A 132 -10.11 -10.81 -13.79
N ALA A 133 -10.82 -11.67 -14.55
CA ALA A 133 -10.94 -11.51 -15.99
C ALA A 133 -11.65 -10.19 -16.33
N ASN A 134 -11.07 -9.41 -17.25
CA ASN A 134 -11.74 -8.25 -17.81
C ASN A 134 -12.56 -8.69 -19.03
N SER A 135 -13.88 -8.62 -18.92
CA SER A 135 -14.83 -8.99 -19.98
C SER A 135 -15.46 -7.79 -20.70
N SER A 136 -14.99 -6.57 -20.43
CA SER A 136 -15.38 -5.39 -21.20
C SER A 136 -14.38 -5.09 -22.32
N ASP A 137 -14.77 -4.19 -23.22
CA ASP A 137 -13.91 -3.67 -24.28
C ASP A 137 -13.01 -2.51 -23.81
N GLU A 138 -13.09 -2.15 -22.54
CA GLU A 138 -12.37 -1.02 -21.94
C GLU A 138 -11.26 -1.50 -20.99
N ALA A 139 -10.16 -0.77 -20.92
CA ALA A 139 -9.11 -1.06 -19.96
C ALA A 139 -9.56 -0.72 -18.53
N ARG A 140 -9.34 -1.65 -17.58
CA ARG A 140 -9.47 -1.38 -16.15
C ARG A 140 -8.10 -1.05 -15.57
N MET A 141 -8.00 0.10 -14.90
CA MET A 141 -6.80 0.52 -14.16
C MET A 141 -7.06 0.48 -12.65
N GLY A 142 -6.01 0.15 -11.89
CA GLY A 142 -5.98 0.30 -10.44
C GLY A 142 -4.56 0.62 -9.98
N VAL A 143 -4.46 1.29 -8.84
CA VAL A 143 -3.20 1.56 -8.14
C VAL A 143 -3.18 0.73 -6.88
N ILE A 144 -2.07 0.04 -6.63
CA ILE A 144 -1.89 -0.79 -5.44
C ILE A 144 -0.76 -0.19 -4.61
N THR A 145 -1.08 0.20 -3.39
CA THR A 145 -0.11 0.58 -2.36
C THR A 145 -0.02 -0.57 -1.37
N VAL A 146 1.18 -1.14 -1.22
CA VAL A 146 1.42 -2.23 -0.27
C VAL A 146 2.25 -1.72 0.88
N TYR A 147 1.72 -1.85 2.10
CA TYR A 147 2.44 -1.58 3.33
C TYR A 147 3.07 -2.86 3.86
N SER A 148 4.27 -2.73 4.42
CA SER A 148 5.02 -3.85 4.99
C SER A 148 5.73 -3.42 6.27
N LEU A 149 6.14 -4.40 7.07
CA LEU A 149 6.94 -4.15 8.26
C LEU A 149 8.27 -3.51 7.86
N GLY A 150 8.71 -2.47 8.57
CA GLY A 150 9.87 -1.67 8.18
C GLY A 150 11.21 -2.40 8.16
N TRP A 151 11.30 -3.60 8.76
CA TRP A 151 12.47 -4.48 8.68
C TRP A 151 12.45 -5.43 7.46
N LEU A 152 11.37 -5.45 6.68
CA LEU A 152 11.29 -6.21 5.43
C LEU A 152 11.76 -5.35 4.26
N ARG A 153 12.35 -6.00 3.26
CA ARG A 153 12.77 -5.34 2.02
C ARG A 153 11.55 -4.99 1.18
N GLN A 154 11.50 -3.75 0.68
CA GLN A 154 10.47 -3.28 -0.25
C GLN A 154 10.57 -4.01 -1.60
N GLU A 155 9.42 -4.26 -2.25
CA GLU A 155 9.37 -4.80 -3.62
C GLU A 155 9.93 -3.78 -4.62
N ALA A 156 9.46 -2.53 -4.54
CA ALA A 156 10.00 -1.40 -5.28
C ALA A 156 10.90 -0.57 -4.36
N ASN A 157 12.17 -0.38 -4.76
CA ASN A 157 13.12 0.35 -3.95
C ASN A 157 12.97 1.87 -4.16
N GLN A 158 12.12 2.51 -3.34
CA GLN A 158 11.68 3.88 -3.58
C GLN A 158 12.81 4.90 -3.53
N TYR A 159 13.80 4.71 -2.65
CA TYR A 159 14.95 5.61 -2.55
C TYR A 159 15.97 5.48 -3.71
N LEU A 160 15.79 4.49 -4.59
CA LEU A 160 16.54 4.40 -5.86
C LEU A 160 15.72 4.86 -7.07
N ASN A 161 14.38 4.73 -7.00
CA ASN A 161 13.49 5.05 -8.11
C ASN A 161 13.04 6.51 -8.09
N ILE A 162 12.78 7.07 -6.92
CA ILE A 162 12.27 8.43 -6.80
C ILE A 162 13.44 9.42 -6.93
N PRO A 163 13.38 10.37 -7.89
CA PRO A 163 14.38 11.41 -8.00
C PRO A 163 14.56 12.14 -6.68
N PHE A 164 15.82 12.36 -6.29
CA PHE A 164 16.14 12.93 -4.99
C PHE A 164 15.45 14.28 -4.73
N GLU A 165 15.37 15.14 -5.75
CA GLU A 165 14.69 16.43 -5.64
C GLU A 165 13.20 16.31 -5.32
N LEU A 166 12.52 15.28 -5.85
CA LEU A 166 11.13 15.00 -5.53
C LEU A 166 11.00 14.47 -4.10
N ALA A 167 11.87 13.55 -3.66
CA ALA A 167 11.83 13.03 -2.30
C ALA A 167 12.04 14.12 -1.22
N ARG A 168 12.76 15.21 -1.54
CA ARG A 168 12.95 16.36 -0.64
C ARG A 168 11.66 17.16 -0.41
N THR A 169 10.71 17.15 -1.34
CA THR A 169 9.45 17.90 -1.20
C THR A 169 8.47 17.22 -0.26
N TYR A 170 8.58 15.90 -0.10
CA TYR A 170 7.73 15.14 0.82
C TYR A 170 7.99 15.48 2.28
N ASP A 171 6.98 15.28 3.12
CA ASP A 171 7.13 15.50 4.54
C ASP A 171 8.01 14.43 5.21
N LYS A 172 8.22 14.56 6.52
CA LYS A 172 9.04 13.59 7.26
C LYS A 172 8.39 12.21 7.34
N ARG A 173 7.06 12.14 7.51
CA ARG A 173 6.33 10.86 7.64
C ARG A 173 6.45 10.06 6.35
N MET A 174 6.26 10.73 5.23
CA MET A 174 6.28 10.11 3.91
C MET A 174 7.67 9.64 3.49
N ARG A 175 8.71 10.46 3.70
CA ARG A 175 10.11 10.00 3.52
C ARG A 175 10.43 8.77 4.36
N CYS A 176 9.89 8.67 5.58
CA CYS A 176 10.06 7.48 6.40
C CYS A 176 9.37 6.25 5.81
N LEU A 177 8.13 6.38 5.31
CA LEU A 177 7.41 5.29 4.65
C LEU A 177 8.13 4.79 3.39
N LEU A 178 8.75 5.70 2.64
CA LEU A 178 9.54 5.38 1.45
C LEU A 178 10.89 4.71 1.77
N GLY A 179 11.27 4.62 3.05
CA GLY A 179 12.52 3.96 3.47
C GLY A 179 13.75 4.87 3.53
N TYR A 180 13.57 6.20 3.58
CA TYR A 180 14.66 7.15 3.88
C TYR A 180 15.01 7.20 5.37
N THR A 181 14.57 6.20 6.14
CA THR A 181 14.86 6.03 7.58
C THR A 181 15.17 4.57 7.89
N THR A 182 15.93 4.35 8.97
CA THR A 182 16.12 3.02 9.54
C THR A 182 14.87 2.56 10.27
N HIS A 183 14.61 1.25 10.25
CA HIS A 183 13.66 0.68 11.18
C HIS A 183 14.32 0.51 12.55
N ASP A 184 13.76 1.18 13.57
CA ASP A 184 14.26 1.06 14.94
C ASP A 184 13.11 1.00 15.95
N ILE A 185 13.07 -0.04 16.77
CA ILE A 185 12.12 -0.16 17.89
C ILE A 185 12.88 -0.19 19.24
N LYS A 186 14.17 -0.57 19.29
CA LYS A 186 14.96 -0.78 20.52
C LYS A 186 16.49 -0.58 20.38
N GLY A 187 16.96 0.05 19.31
CA GLY A 187 18.38 0.24 18.99
C GLY A 187 18.94 -0.71 17.93
N ASP A 188 18.15 -1.66 17.42
CA ASP A 188 18.59 -2.68 16.45
C ASP A 188 18.88 -2.10 15.05
N ARG A 189 18.32 -0.92 14.73
CA ARG A 189 18.57 -0.13 13.51
C ARG A 189 18.64 -0.99 12.22
N LEU A 190 17.58 -1.75 11.95
CA LEU A 190 17.47 -2.61 10.78
C LEU A 190 17.22 -1.79 9.50
N GLY A 191 17.69 -2.32 8.36
CA GLY A 191 17.53 -1.66 7.05
C GLY A 191 18.38 -0.40 6.88
N LYS A 192 19.48 -0.25 7.63
CA LYS A 192 20.34 0.94 7.61
C LYS A 192 21.09 1.11 6.30
N TYR A 193 20.95 2.29 5.72
CA TYR A 193 21.82 2.80 4.66
C TYR A 193 22.74 3.91 5.20
N TYR A 194 23.98 3.96 4.71
CA TYR A 194 24.93 5.04 5.02
C TYR A 194 25.01 5.97 3.81
N GLY A 195 24.33 7.11 3.89
CA GLY A 195 24.41 8.19 2.90
C GLY A 195 24.99 9.46 3.54
N SER A 196 25.54 10.35 2.72
CA SER A 196 26.13 11.63 3.15
C SER A 196 25.13 12.79 3.17
N ASP A 197 23.91 12.59 2.71
CA ASP A 197 22.91 13.66 2.61
C ASP A 197 22.08 13.78 3.90
N THR A 198 21.94 15.00 4.40
CA THR A 198 21.25 15.33 5.66
C THR A 198 19.73 15.30 5.57
N SER A 199 19.18 15.18 4.35
CA SER A 199 17.75 15.01 4.09
C SER A 199 17.27 13.58 4.39
N PHE A 200 18.21 12.62 4.52
CA PHE A 200 17.92 11.33 5.13
C PHE A 200 17.63 11.56 6.61
N ILE A 201 16.44 11.15 7.04
CA ILE A 201 15.93 11.49 8.36
C ILE A 201 16.79 10.80 9.42
N ASP A 202 17.19 11.59 10.43
CA ASP A 202 18.01 11.13 11.53
C ASP A 202 17.37 9.92 12.24
N LYS A 203 18.21 8.90 12.45
CA LYS A 203 17.91 7.48 12.61
C LYS A 203 17.30 7.12 13.98
N ASP A 204 17.32 8.06 14.92
CA ASP A 204 16.95 7.82 16.31
C ASP A 204 15.70 8.61 16.78
N SER A 205 15.37 9.73 16.13
CA SER A 205 14.31 10.64 16.60
C SER A 205 12.95 10.28 16.01
N TYR A 206 12.89 9.81 14.76
CA TYR A 206 11.60 9.49 14.13
C TYR A 206 10.91 8.28 14.79
N ALA A 207 11.65 7.20 15.03
CA ALA A 207 11.14 6.00 15.70
C ALA A 207 10.53 6.31 17.07
N ARG A 208 11.16 7.19 17.85
CA ARG A 208 10.68 7.60 19.18
C ARG A 208 9.46 8.52 19.16
N ASN A 209 9.32 9.36 18.14
CA ASN A 209 8.32 10.43 18.11
C ASN A 209 7.07 10.11 17.26
N TYR A 210 7.18 9.22 16.28
CA TYR A 210 6.11 8.99 15.27
C TYR A 210 5.58 7.56 15.22
N ARG A 211 6.22 6.61 15.92
CA ARG A 211 5.58 5.38 16.34
C ARG A 211 5.45 5.45 17.85
N PRO A 212 4.27 5.76 18.43
CA PRO A 212 4.11 5.52 19.84
C PRO A 212 4.42 4.04 20.04
N CYS A 213 5.50 3.75 20.79
CA CYS A 213 5.64 2.43 21.40
C CYS A 213 4.26 2.13 21.98
N ARG A 214 3.69 0.97 21.63
CA ARG A 214 2.46 0.45 22.25
C ARG A 214 2.45 0.90 23.73
N PRO A 215 1.36 1.46 24.27
CA PRO A 215 1.32 1.73 25.70
C PRO A 215 1.80 0.47 26.40
N GLU A 216 2.79 0.62 27.30
CA GLU A 216 3.34 -0.51 28.03
C GLU A 216 2.18 -1.36 28.54
N PRO A 217 2.22 -2.70 28.41
CA PRO A 217 1.18 -3.53 28.98
C PRO A 217 1.03 -3.09 30.43
N LYS A 218 -0.16 -2.60 30.79
CA LYS A 218 -0.47 -2.27 32.18
C LYS A 218 -0.09 -3.50 32.97
N GLY A 219 0.87 -3.35 33.88
CA GLY A 219 1.37 -4.44 34.69
C GLY A 219 0.19 -5.24 35.22
N GLU A 220 0.22 -6.55 35.00
CA GLU A 220 -0.61 -7.47 35.75
C GLU A 220 -0.22 -7.27 37.23
N GLU A 221 -1.13 -6.67 38.01
CA GLU A 221 -1.09 -6.69 39.47
C GLU A 221 -1.35 -8.11 40.00
#